data_AF-A0A7I0J8F9-F1
#
_entry.id   AF-A0A7I0J8F9-F1
#
_cell.length_a   1.000
_cell.length_b   1.000
_cell.length_c   1.000
_cell.angle_alpha   90.00
_cell.angle_beta   90.00
_cell.angle_gamma   90.00
#
_symmetry.space_group_name_H-M   'P 1'
#
loop_
_entity.id
_entity.type
_entity.pdbx_description
1 polymer ?
#
loop_
_entity_poly.entity_id
_entity_poly.type
_entity_poly.pdbx_seq_one_letter_code
_entity_poly.pdbx_strand_id
1 'polypeptide(L)' 'MRIADIEAVELDRLHALSLSVGWPHRAEDWQFLRETGRGFVALDEIGRVLGSAMWFEHGSDFATIGMVITSPRLQTL' A
#
# COMPACT_ATOMS: atom_id res chain seq x y z
N MET A 1 13.68 -5.80 7.53
CA MET A 1 12.65 -5.00 6.81
C MET A 1 13.21 -4.62 5.45
N ARG A 2 12.44 -4.79 4.37
CA ARG A 2 12.83 -4.37 3.02
C ARG A 2 11.73 -3.52 2.37
N ILE A 3 12.13 -2.64 1.45
CA ILE A 3 11.19 -1.91 0.59
C ILE A 3 11.07 -2.64 -0.74
N ALA A 4 9.86 -2.70 -1.29
CA ALA A 4 9.61 -3.21 -2.64
C ALA A 4 8.65 -2.30 -3.39
N ASP A 5 8.66 -2.40 -4.72
CA ASP A 5 7.62 -1.82 -5.55
C ASP A 5 6.27 -2.46 -5.22
N ILE A 6 5.21 -1.66 -5.23
CA ILE A 6 3.86 -2.14 -4.96
C ILE A 6 3.36 -3.15 -6.02
N GLU A 7 3.89 -3.08 -7.24
CA GLU A 7 3.55 -4.04 -8.29
C GLU A 7 4.10 -5.45 -8.02
N ALA A 8 5.19 -5.55 -7.25
CA ALA A 8 5.83 -6.82 -6.92
C ALA A 8 5.15 -7.58 -5.78
N VAL A 9 3.99 -7.09 -5.29
CA VAL A 9 3.25 -7.68 -4.18
C VAL A 9 1.91 -8.21 -4.65
N GLU A 10 1.54 -9.39 -4.16
CA GLU A 10 0.23 -9.98 -4.40
C GLU A 10 -0.91 -9.10 -3.83
N LEU A 11 -1.98 -8.95 -4.61
CA LEU A 11 -3.12 -8.09 -4.28
C LEU A 11 -3.73 -8.42 -2.90
N ASP A 12 -3.84 -9.70 -2.58
CA ASP A 12 -4.38 -10.18 -1.30
C ASP A 12 -3.58 -9.67 -0.09
N ARG A 13 -2.27 -9.47 -0.24
CA ARG A 13 -1.42 -8.95 0.86
C ARG A 13 -1.63 -7.46 1.07
N LEU A 14 -1.90 -6.70 0.01
CA LEU A 14 -2.25 -5.28 0.09
C LEU A 14 -3.65 -5.10 0.67
N HIS A 15 -4.60 -5.91 0.23
CA HIS A 15 -5.94 -5.94 0.77
C HIS A 15 -5.94 -6.26 2.28
N ALA A 16 -5.16 -7.26 2.71
CA ALA A 16 -4.97 -7.58 4.13
C ALA A 16 -4.43 -6.39 4.95
N LEU A 17 -3.61 -5.51 4.35
CA LEU A 17 -3.13 -4.29 5.01
C LEU A 17 -4.29 -3.32 5.28
N SER A 18 -5.19 -3.08 4.30
CA SER A 18 -6.38 -2.25 4.52
C SER A 18 -7.32 -2.82 5.60
N LEU A 19 -7.54 -4.14 5.58
CA LEU A 19 -8.32 -4.80 6.63
C LEU A 19 -7.69 -4.63 8.01
N SER A 20 -6.35 -4.64 8.10
CA SER A 20 -5.65 -4.46 9.38
C SER A 20 -5.92 -3.11 10.05
N VAL A 21 -6.28 -2.08 9.27
CA VAL A 21 -6.64 -0.75 9.78
C VAL A 21 -8.16 -0.48 9.72
N GLY A 22 -8.96 -1.51 9.48
CA GLY A 22 -10.43 -1.42 9.48
C GLY A 22 -11.03 -0.72 8.27
N TRP A 23 -10.28 -0.56 7.18
CA TRP A 23 -10.79 0.06 5.96
C TRP A 23 -11.55 -0.98 5.12
N PRO A 24 -12.80 -0.71 4.70
CA PRO A 24 -13.65 -1.66 3.99
C PRO A 24 -13.32 -1.74 2.48
N HIS A 25 -12.04 -1.64 2.12
CA HIS A 25 -11.61 -1.81 0.73
C HIS A 25 -11.83 -3.24 0.27
N ARG A 26 -12.17 -3.40 -1.00
CA ARG A 26 -12.20 -4.68 -1.71
C ARG A 26 -10.84 -4.90 -2.38
N ALA A 27 -10.60 -6.12 -2.86
CA ALA A 27 -9.38 -6.41 -3.60
C ALA A 27 -9.32 -5.58 -4.91
N GLU A 28 -10.46 -5.38 -5.56
CA GLU A 28 -10.57 -4.61 -6.81
C GLU A 28 -10.19 -3.14 -6.64
N ASP A 29 -10.46 -2.56 -5.45
CA ASP A 29 -10.04 -1.18 -5.14
C ASP A 29 -8.51 -1.06 -5.18
N TRP A 30 -7.81 -2.04 -4.59
CA TRP A 30 -6.35 -2.11 -4.64
C TRP A 30 -5.80 -2.33 -6.05
N GLN A 31 -6.51 -3.10 -6.86
CA GLN A 31 -6.12 -3.34 -8.25
C GLN A 31 -6.18 -2.02 -9.03
N PHE A 32 -7.30 -1.31 -8.90
CA PHE A 32 -7.47 0.01 -9.52
C PHE A 32 -6.39 1.01 -9.07
N LEU A 33 -6.10 1.06 -7.76
CA LEU A 33 -5.07 1.96 -7.22
C LEU A 33 -3.68 1.62 -7.77
N ARG A 34 -3.35 0.34 -7.95
CA ARG A 34 -2.08 -0.09 -8.56
C ARG A 34 -2.00 0.26 -10.04
N GLU A 35 -3.09 0.12 -10.78
CA GLU A 35 -3.12 0.43 -12.21
C GLU A 35 -3.01 1.94 -12.48
N THR A 36 -3.41 2.77 -11.51
CA THR A 36 -3.48 4.24 -11.66
C THR A 36 -2.38 4.99 -10.92
N GLY A 37 -1.66 4.32 -10.01
CA GLY A 37 -0.68 4.95 -9.14
C GLY A 37 0.64 4.20 -9.12
N ARG A 38 1.63 4.82 -8.49
CA ARG A 38 2.92 4.19 -8.16
C ARG A 38 3.07 4.15 -6.66
N GLY A 39 3.87 3.22 -6.16
CA GLY A 39 3.99 3.11 -4.72
C GLY A 39 5.07 2.15 -4.25
N PHE A 40 5.29 2.21 -2.96
CA PHE A 40 6.19 1.32 -2.25
C PHE A 40 5.46 0.60 -1.14
N VAL A 41 5.96 -0.60 -0.82
CA VAL A 41 5.56 -1.37 0.36
C VAL A 41 6.76 -1.64 1.26
N ALA A 42 6.52 -1.60 2.56
CA ALA A 42 7.46 -2.11 3.54
C ALA A 42 7.10 -3.56 3.87
N LEU A 43 8.08 -4.46 3.78
CA LEU A 43 7.92 -5.88 4.01
C LEU A 43 8.80 -6.36 5.18
N ASP A 44 8.30 -7.28 5.99
CA ASP A 44 9.12 -8.02 6.96
C ASP A 44 9.97 -9.10 6.27
N GLU A 45 10.76 -9.83 7.05
CA GLU A 45 11.69 -10.86 6.55
C GLU A 45 10.98 -12.07 5.92
N ILE A 46 9.70 -12.29 6.26
CA ILE A 46 8.86 -13.37 5.71
C ILE A 46 7.88 -12.84 4.65
N GLY A 47 8.01 -11.58 4.23
CA GLY A 47 7.26 -10.95 3.16
C GLY A 47 5.85 -10.47 3.53
N ARG A 48 5.52 -10.32 4.82
CA ARG A 48 4.27 -9.67 5.23
C ARG A 48 4.36 -8.16 5.03
N VAL A 49 3.26 -7.55 4.61
CA VAL A 49 3.16 -6.11 4.42
C VAL A 49 3.02 -5.42 5.77
N LEU A 50 3.99 -4.57 6.07
CA LEU A 50 4.07 -3.75 7.28
C LEU A 50 3.51 -2.34 7.04
N GLY A 51 3.55 -1.88 5.80
CA GLY A 51 2.95 -0.62 5.39
C GLY A 51 3.05 -0.38 3.89
N SER A 52 2.36 0.66 3.43
CA SER A 52 2.33 1.11 2.04
C SER A 52 2.37 2.63 1.97
N ALA A 53 2.83 3.17 0.84
CA ALA A 53 2.63 4.56 0.45
C ALA A 53 2.53 4.61 -1.07
N MET A 54 1.55 5.34 -1.59
CA MET A 54 1.34 5.50 -3.02
C MET A 54 1.23 6.98 -3.39
N TRP A 55 1.48 7.28 -4.66
CA TRP A 55 1.19 8.56 -5.28
C TRP A 55 0.53 8.36 -6.64
N PHE A 56 -0.31 9.32 -7.01
CA PHE A 56 -1.11 9.34 -8.22
C PHE A 56 -0.79 10.63 -8.97
N GLU A 57 -0.17 10.51 -10.15
CA GLU A 57 0.29 11.63 -10.96
C GLU A 57 -0.89 12.28 -11.70
N HIS A 58 -0.96 13.61 -11.66
CA HIS A 58 -1.97 14.43 -12.33
C HIS A 58 -1.31 15.37 -13.34
N GLY A 59 -0.44 14.81 -14.18
CA GLY A 59 0.45 15.57 -15.07
C GLY A 59 1.90 15.54 -14.57
N SER A 60 2.71 16.47 -15.06
CA SER A 60 4.18 16.43 -14.85
C SER A 60 4.66 17.00 -13.52
N ASP A 61 3.83 17.81 -12.85
CA ASP A 61 4.24 18.66 -11.72
C ASP A 61 3.33 18.52 -10.49
N PHE A 62 2.27 17.71 -10.57
CA PHE A 62 1.32 17.51 -9.49
C PHE A 62 1.01 16.03 -9.26
N ALA A 63 0.94 15.63 -7.99
CA ALA A 63 0.54 14.29 -7.61
C ALA A 63 -0.24 14.32 -6.28
N THR A 64 -1.19 13.41 -6.12
CA THR A 64 -1.83 13.13 -4.84
C THR A 64 -1.11 11.99 -4.16
N ILE A 65 -0.72 12.17 -2.90
CA ILE A 65 -0.18 11.08 -2.06
C ILE A 65 -1.36 10.43 -1.32
N GLY A 66 -1.42 9.10 -1.36
CA GLY A 66 -2.51 8.34 -0.78
C GLY A 66 -2.09 6.91 -0.42
N MET A 67 -3.03 6.13 0.12
CA MET A 67 -2.78 4.75 0.56
C MET A 67 -1.54 4.63 1.46
N VAL A 68 -1.31 5.66 2.29
CA VAL A 68 -0.26 5.67 3.30
C VAL A 68 -0.81 4.95 4.52
N ILE A 69 -0.47 3.67 4.63
CA ILE A 69 -0.99 2.78 5.67
C ILE A 69 0.20 2.19 6.41
N THR A 70 0.20 2.31 7.74
CA THR A 70 1.13 1.59 8.61
C THR A 70 0.33 0.54 9.37
N SER A 71 0.79 -0.72 9.39
CA SER A 71 0.15 -1.77 10.18
C SER A 71 0.04 -1.34 11.65
N PRO A 72 -1.09 -1.58 12.34
CA PRO A 72 -1.26 -1.21 13.75
C PRO A 72 -0.14 -1.75 14.65
N ARG A 73 0.47 -2.88 14.28
CA ARG A 73 1.60 -3.49 15.02
C ARG A 73 2.84 -2.61 15.10
N LEU A 74 2.96 -1.61 14.22
CA LEU A 74 4.08 -0.67 14.15
C LEU A 74 3.69 0.77 14.47
N GLN A 75 2.42 1.02 14.79
CA GLN A 75 1.97 2.32 15.24
C GLN A 75 2.27 2.43 16.74
N THR A 76 3.35 3.14 17.09
CA THR A 76 3.58 3.57 18.47
C THR A 76 2.61 4.70 18.81
N LEU A 77 1.93 4.57 19.95
CA LEU A 77 1.10 5.62 20.56
C LEU A 77 1.93 6.84 20.96
#